data_AF-A0A094I9F0-F1
#
_entry.id   AF-A0A094I9F0-F1
#
_cell.length_a   1.000
_cell.length_b   1.000
_cell.length_c   1.000
_cell.angle_alpha   90.00
_cell.angle_beta   90.00
_cell.angle_gamma   90.00
#
_symmetry.space_group_name_H-M   'P 1'
#
loop_
_entity.id
_entity.type
_entity.pdbx_description
1 polymer ?
#
loop_
_entity_poly.entity_id
_entity_poly.type
_entity_poly.pdbx_seq_one_letter_code
_entity_poly.pdbx_strand_id
1 'polypeptide(L)'
;MDNRPRTPSIQTSDQFGKGQACIKEALRMYPIVGTPFDRVVPKGGAILSGHVVPEGTVVGIKRWLDADEKQIRVMDRSMLAFGQGTRGCVGKHVAMMALTKTVGQIVRVFDMEWAAPREEWE
;
A
#
# COMPACT_ATOMS: atom_id res chain seq x y z
N MET A 1 -27.94 18.54 22.14
CA MET A 1 -27.50 18.76 20.75
C MET A 1 -26.08 18.23 20.64
N ASP A 2 -25.84 17.24 19.78
CA ASP A 2 -24.49 16.66 19.59
C ASP A 2 -23.59 17.68 18.88
N ASN A 3 -22.58 18.18 19.59
CA ASN A 3 -21.66 19.22 19.09
C ASN A 3 -20.41 18.61 18.42
N ARG A 4 -20.41 17.30 18.15
CA ARG A 4 -19.31 16.65 17.44
C ARG A 4 -19.26 17.14 15.99
N PRO A 5 -18.06 17.38 15.45
CA PRO A 5 -17.90 17.80 14.06
C PRO A 5 -18.48 16.71 13.14
N ARG A 6 -19.43 17.09 12.26
CA ARG A 6 -20.06 16.14 11.33
C ARG A 6 -18.99 15.36 10.57
N THR A 7 -19.21 14.05 10.39
CA THR A 7 -18.35 13.22 9.56
C THR A 7 -18.34 13.79 8.14
N PRO A 8 -17.17 14.19 7.59
CA PRO A 8 -17.03 14.64 6.23
C PRO A 8 -17.53 13.58 5.25
N SER A 9 -18.07 14.03 4.12
CA SER A 9 -18.43 13.12 3.04
C SER A 9 -17.16 12.53 2.40
N ILE A 10 -17.31 11.41 1.71
CA ILE A 10 -16.20 10.76 0.99
C ILE A 10 -15.54 11.74 0.00
N GLN A 11 -16.32 12.62 -0.62
CA GLN A 11 -15.80 13.63 -1.56
C GLN A 11 -14.93 14.70 -0.88
N THR A 12 -15.18 15.02 0.40
CA THR A 12 -14.34 15.95 1.17
C THR A 12 -13.00 15.31 1.56
N SER A 13 -12.91 13.98 1.59
CA SER A 13 -11.67 13.27 1.93
C SER A 13 -10.60 13.34 0.84
N ASP A 14 -10.99 13.62 -0.41
CA ASP A 14 -10.05 13.88 -1.52
C ASP A 14 -9.28 15.20 -1.36
N GLN A 15 -9.76 16.13 -0.53
CA GLN A 15 -9.06 17.37 -0.16
C GLN A 15 -7.96 17.15 0.89
N PHE A 16 -7.84 15.94 1.46
CA PHE A 16 -6.81 15.56 2.42
C PHE A 16 -5.49 15.21 1.71
N GLY A 17 -4.99 16.13 0.87
CA GLY A 17 -3.92 15.87 -0.09
C GLY A 17 -2.62 15.36 0.55
N LYS A 18 -2.18 15.96 1.67
CA LYS A 18 -0.99 15.49 2.40
C LYS A 18 -1.22 14.13 3.07
N GLY A 19 -2.43 13.86 3.55
CA GLY A 19 -2.72 12.61 4.25
C GLY A 19 -2.80 11.39 3.34
N GLN A 20 -3.23 11.54 2.08
CA GLN A 20 -3.09 10.45 1.10
C GLN A 20 -1.62 10.07 0.87
N ALA A 21 -0.69 11.03 0.90
CA ALA A 21 0.73 10.74 0.79
C ALA A 21 1.21 9.92 2.00
N CYS A 22 0.83 10.30 3.23
CA CYS A 22 1.13 9.53 4.44
C CYS A 22 0.56 8.11 4.40
N ILE A 23 -0.67 7.93 3.92
CA ILE A 23 -1.29 6.60 3.78
C ILE A 23 -0.54 5.74 2.76
N LYS A 24 -0.19 6.31 1.60
CA LYS A 24 0.59 5.60 0.58
C LYS A 24 1.98 5.23 1.09
N GLU A 25 2.60 6.11 1.85
CA GLU A 25 3.91 5.88 2.45
C GLU A 25 3.86 4.81 3.55
N ALA A 26 2.83 4.83 4.39
CA ALA A 26 2.60 3.77 5.38
C ALA A 26 2.43 2.40 4.71
N LEU A 27 1.66 2.33 3.61
CA LEU A 27 1.50 1.11 2.81
C LEU A 27 2.79 0.71 2.07
N ARG A 28 3.67 1.67 1.76
CA ARG A 28 5.01 1.40 1.20
C ARG A 28 5.90 0.77 2.27
N MET A 29 5.94 1.34 3.47
CA MET A 29 6.77 0.86 4.59
C MET A 29 6.29 -0.48 5.15
N TYR A 30 4.99 -0.59 5.41
CA TYR A 30 4.33 -1.76 6.00
C TYR A 30 3.20 -2.24 5.08
N PRO A 31 3.54 -2.98 4.02
CA PRO A 31 2.53 -3.56 3.14
C PRO A 31 1.69 -4.58 3.91
N ILE A 32 0.40 -4.66 3.57
CA ILE A 32 -0.57 -5.57 4.22
C ILE A 32 -0.16 -7.04 4.02
N VAL A 33 0.53 -7.34 2.91
CA VAL A 33 1.01 -8.68 2.58
C VAL A 33 2.52 -8.62 2.40
N GLY A 34 3.26 -9.32 3.27
CA GLY A 34 4.71 -9.41 3.25
C GLY A 34 5.27 -10.47 2.30
N THR A 35 4.40 -11.33 1.75
CA THR A 35 4.80 -12.42 0.84
C THR A 35 4.57 -12.04 -0.62
N PRO A 36 5.40 -12.55 -1.55
CA PRO A 36 5.13 -12.43 -2.98
C PRO A 36 3.76 -13.01 -3.34
N PHE A 37 3.04 -12.34 -4.24
CA PHE A 37 1.86 -12.93 -4.85
C PHE A 37 2.29 -13.84 -6.00
N ASP A 38 2.38 -15.13 -5.71
CA ASP A 38 2.84 -16.13 -6.67
C ASP A 38 1.90 -16.28 -7.87
N ARG A 39 2.51 -16.44 -9.04
CA ARG A 39 1.86 -16.67 -10.33
C ARG A 39 2.57 -17.81 -11.02
N VAL A 40 1.82 -18.58 -11.80
CA VAL A 40 2.38 -19.67 -12.61
C VAL A 40 2.50 -19.20 -14.04
N VAL A 41 3.66 -19.41 -14.66
CA VAL A 41 3.89 -19.10 -16.07
C VAL A 41 2.97 -19.97 -16.94
N PRO A 42 2.21 -19.37 -17.88
CA PRO A 42 1.23 -20.08 -18.69
C PRO A 42 1.89 -21.03 -19.69
N LYS A 43 1.04 -21.78 -20.42
CA LYS A 43 1.51 -22.70 -21.45
C LYS A 43 2.32 -21.99 -22.53
N GLY A 44 3.45 -22.56 -22.92
CA GLY A 44 4.37 -21.97 -23.91
C GLY A 44 5.43 -21.01 -23.34
N GLY A 45 5.49 -20.85 -22.00
CA GLY A 45 6.46 -19.98 -21.34
C GLY A 45 6.11 -18.49 -21.38
N ALA A 46 6.98 -17.65 -20.84
CA ALA A 46 6.85 -16.20 -20.89
C ALA A 46 8.21 -15.52 -21.00
N ILE A 47 8.25 -14.33 -21.63
CA ILE A 47 9.44 -13.47 -21.61
C ILE A 47 9.23 -12.38 -20.57
N LEU A 48 10.08 -12.35 -19.55
CA LEU A 48 10.07 -11.33 -18.48
C LEU A 48 11.39 -10.55 -18.54
N SER A 49 11.31 -9.24 -18.78
CA SER A 49 12.50 -8.36 -18.86
C SER A 49 13.59 -8.91 -19.79
N GLY A 50 13.20 -9.45 -20.96
CA GLY A 50 14.11 -10.05 -21.94
C GLY A 50 14.57 -11.48 -21.63
N HIS A 51 14.17 -12.06 -20.49
CA HIS A 51 14.55 -13.42 -20.09
C HIS A 51 13.41 -14.39 -20.35
N VAL A 52 13.72 -15.57 -20.89
CA VAL A 52 12.73 -16.64 -21.10
C VAL A 52 12.52 -17.39 -19.80
N VAL A 53 11.27 -17.49 -19.37
CA VAL A 53 10.83 -18.23 -18.18
C VAL A 53 9.99 -19.43 -18.64
N PRO A 54 10.37 -20.68 -18.28
CA PRO A 54 9.65 -21.87 -18.69
C PRO A 54 8.21 -21.93 -18.18
N GLU A 55 7.35 -22.62 -18.93
CA GLU A 55 5.99 -23.00 -18.51
C GLU A 55 6.01 -23.68 -17.13
N GLY A 56 5.00 -23.41 -16.29
CA GLY A 56 4.86 -24.03 -14.98
C GLY A 56 5.76 -23.44 -13.88
N THR A 57 6.68 -22.54 -14.23
CA THR A 57 7.51 -21.82 -13.25
C THR A 57 6.65 -20.95 -12.34
N VAL A 58 6.87 -21.02 -11.03
CA VAL A 58 6.25 -20.11 -10.06
C VAL A 58 7.09 -18.83 -9.99
N VAL A 59 6.47 -17.70 -10.30
CA VAL A 59 7.07 -16.37 -10.26
C VAL A 59 6.28 -15.50 -9.28
N GLY A 60 7.00 -14.88 -8.35
CA GLY A 60 6.44 -13.97 -7.35
C GLY A 60 7.17 -12.63 -7.37
N ILE A 61 6.44 -11.54 -7.12
CA ILE A 61 7.05 -10.22 -6.93
C ILE A 61 7.41 -10.08 -5.46
N LYS A 62 8.70 -10.22 -5.13
CA LYS A 62 9.21 -9.89 -3.80
C LYS A 62 9.47 -8.39 -3.67
N ARG A 63 9.42 -7.90 -2.44
CA ARG A 63 9.86 -6.54 -2.12
C ARG A 63 11.38 -6.42 -2.36
N TRP A 64 11.82 -5.24 -2.79
CA TRP A 64 13.22 -4.93 -3.15
C TRP A 64 14.16 -4.77 -1.94
N LEU A 65 13.96 -5.56 -0.88
CA LEU A 65 14.78 -5.50 0.34
C LEU A 65 16.26 -5.77 0.06
N ASP A 66 16.55 -6.56 -0.98
CA ASP A 66 17.91 -6.97 -1.38
C ASP A 66 18.42 -6.26 -2.66
N ALA A 67 17.76 -5.19 -3.12
CA ALA A 67 18.09 -4.55 -4.41
C ALA A 67 19.10 -3.39 -4.26
N ASP A 68 19.80 -3.06 -5.35
CA ASP A 68 20.73 -1.91 -5.39
C ASP A 68 19.99 -0.57 -5.23
N GLU A 69 20.64 0.44 -4.65
CA GLU A 69 20.05 1.74 -4.33
C GLU A 69 19.44 2.48 -5.55
N LYS A 70 19.97 2.23 -6.76
CA LYS A 70 19.36 2.73 -8.00
C LYS A 70 18.06 2.00 -8.35
N GLN A 71 18.02 0.68 -8.14
CA GLN A 71 16.83 -0.14 -8.35
C GLN A 71 15.75 0.20 -7.33
N ILE A 72 16.11 0.41 -6.06
CA ILE A 72 15.19 0.85 -5.00
C ILE A 72 14.46 2.13 -5.41
N ARG A 73 15.16 3.17 -5.89
CA ARG A 73 14.53 4.42 -6.35
C ARG A 73 13.60 4.28 -7.56
N VAL A 74 13.79 3.26 -8.38
CA VAL A 74 12.89 2.95 -9.50
C VAL A 74 11.68 2.17 -9.01
N MET A 75 11.89 1.19 -8.13
CA MET A 75 10.83 0.33 -7.60
C MET A 75 9.96 1.05 -6.55
N ASP A 76 10.51 2.04 -5.82
CA ASP A 76 9.77 2.93 -4.92
C ASP A 76 8.68 3.73 -5.67
N ARG A 77 8.89 4.01 -6.97
CA ARG A 77 7.87 4.65 -7.82
C ARG A 77 6.74 3.70 -8.22
N SER A 78 6.90 2.41 -7.98
CA SER A 78 5.95 1.36 -8.33
C SER A 78 5.23 0.86 -7.07
N MET A 79 4.17 1.55 -6.66
CA MET A 79 3.34 1.14 -5.53
C MET A 79 2.58 -0.16 -5.86
N LEU A 80 3.10 -1.30 -5.41
CA LEU A 80 2.51 -2.64 -5.63
C LEU A 80 1.77 -3.18 -4.39
N ALA A 81 1.46 -2.33 -3.41
CA ALA A 81 0.76 -2.72 -2.18
C ALA A 81 -0.60 -3.41 -2.42
N PHE A 82 -1.22 -3.13 -3.58
CA PHE A 82 -2.48 -3.75 -4.03
C PHE A 82 -2.27 -4.69 -5.23
N GLY A 83 -1.03 -5.05 -5.56
CA GLY A 83 -0.70 -5.75 -6.79
C GLY A 83 -0.97 -4.93 -8.05
N GLN A 84 -0.75 -5.54 -9.21
CA GLN A 84 -0.93 -4.94 -10.53
C GLN A 84 -1.39 -5.99 -11.55
N GLY A 85 -2.04 -5.56 -12.63
CA GLY A 85 -2.48 -6.43 -13.72
C GLY A 85 -3.79 -7.17 -13.43
N THR A 86 -4.00 -8.30 -14.12
CA THR A 86 -5.26 -9.08 -14.11
C THR A 86 -5.63 -9.68 -12.75
N ARG A 87 -4.66 -9.78 -11.85
CA ARG A 87 -4.84 -10.28 -10.47
C ARG A 87 -4.49 -9.22 -9.43
N GLY A 88 -4.58 -7.94 -9.79
CA GLY A 88 -4.54 -6.85 -8.82
C GLY A 88 -5.72 -6.93 -7.85
N CYS A 89 -5.57 -6.33 -6.67
CA CYS A 89 -6.60 -6.32 -5.64
C CYS A 89 -7.86 -5.61 -6.15
N VAL A 90 -8.95 -6.37 -6.24
CA VAL A 90 -10.28 -5.86 -6.61
C VAL A 90 -10.79 -4.84 -5.59
N GLY A 91 -10.40 -4.99 -4.32
CA GLY A 91 -10.81 -4.12 -3.22
C GLY A 91 -10.03 -2.82 -3.07
N LYS A 92 -9.05 -2.52 -3.94
CA LYS A 92 -8.13 -1.39 -3.76
C LYS A 92 -8.84 -0.05 -3.53
N HIS A 93 -9.94 0.21 -4.25
CA HIS A 93 -10.67 1.47 -4.15
C HIS A 93 -11.47 1.57 -2.84
N VAL A 94 -12.10 0.48 -2.42
CA VAL A 94 -12.82 0.41 -1.14
C VAL A 94 -11.84 0.53 0.02
N ALA A 95 -10.70 -0.16 -0.05
CA ALA A 95 -9.65 -0.08 0.96
C ALA A 95 -9.08 1.34 1.08
N MET A 96 -8.74 1.99 -0.04
CA MET A 96 -8.24 3.37 -0.03
C MET A 96 -9.28 4.36 0.51
N MET A 97 -10.56 4.18 0.19
CA MET A 97 -11.64 4.99 0.76
C MET A 97 -11.76 4.80 2.27
N ALA A 98 -11.74 3.54 2.73
CA ALA A 98 -11.82 3.22 4.15
C ALA A 98 -10.62 3.79 4.93
N LEU A 99 -9.39 3.62 4.42
CA LEU A 99 -8.17 4.16 5.01
C LEU A 99 -8.23 5.69 5.09
N THR A 100 -8.56 6.36 3.98
CA THR A 100 -8.60 7.83 3.93
C THR A 100 -9.65 8.39 4.88
N LYS A 101 -10.84 7.79 4.91
CA LYS A 101 -11.92 8.22 5.82
C LYS A 101 -11.57 7.96 7.27
N THR A 102 -11.08 6.77 7.60
CA THR A 102 -10.79 6.38 8.98
C THR A 102 -9.65 7.21 9.55
N VAL A 103 -8.52 7.30 8.84
CA VAL A 103 -7.37 8.11 9.27
C VAL A 103 -7.76 9.59 9.37
N GLY A 104 -8.48 10.11 8.38
CA GLY A 104 -8.95 11.50 8.41
C GLY A 104 -9.93 11.79 9.56
N GLN A 105 -10.75 10.81 9.97
CA GLN A 105 -11.59 10.95 11.16
C GLN A 105 -10.79 10.89 12.45
N ILE A 106 -9.83 9.98 12.55
CA ILE A 106 -9.00 9.85 13.75
C ILE A 106 -8.27 11.17 14.02
N VAL A 107 -7.57 11.71 13.00
CA VAL A 107 -6.80 12.97 13.10
C VAL A 107 -7.69 14.19 13.36
N ARG A 108 -8.96 14.16 12.97
CA ARG A 108 -9.90 15.29 13.17
C ARG A 108 -10.58 15.27 14.53
N VAL A 109 -10.83 14.09 15.09
CA VAL A 109 -11.67 13.92 16.28
C VAL A 109 -10.85 13.70 17.54
N PHE A 110 -9.65 13.13 17.41
CA PHE A 110 -8.79 12.82 18.54
C PHE A 110 -7.52 13.66 18.49
N ASP A 111 -7.12 14.14 19.66
CA ASP A 111 -5.74 14.56 19.90
C ASP A 111 -4.96 13.30 20.31
N MET A 112 -3.86 13.01 19.62
CA MET A 112 -3.12 11.75 19.78
C MET A 112 -1.80 12.04 20.49
N GLU A 113 -1.65 11.46 21.68
CA GLU A 113 -0.43 11.55 22.48
C GLU A 113 0.22 10.17 22.63
N TRP A 114 1.52 10.16 22.88
CA TRP A 114 2.26 8.95 23.15
C TRP A 114 1.81 8.34 24.49
N ALA A 115 1.35 7.10 24.48
CA ALA A 115 0.77 6.48 25.67
C ALA A 115 1.81 6.01 26.71
N ALA A 116 3.07 5.82 26.31
CA ALA A 116 4.11 5.34 27.21
C ALA A 116 4.83 6.51 27.90
N PRO A 117 5.42 6.32 29.10
CA PRO A 117 6.16 7.38 29.80
C PRO A 117 7.43 7.86 29.11
N ARG A 118 7.91 7.12 28.10
CA ARG A 118 9.19 7.30 27.43
C ARG A 118 8.99 7.18 25.92
N GLU A 119 9.51 8.13 25.15
CA GLU A 119 9.33 8.28 23.69
C GLU A 119 10.18 7.30 22.86
N GLU A 120 10.41 6.09 23.35
CA GLU A 120 11.25 5.10 22.67
C GLU A 120 10.47 3.81 22.41
N TRP A 121 10.61 3.30 21.19
CA TRP A 121 10.17 1.97 20.79
C TRP A 121 11.28 0.99 21.20
N GLU A 122 11.07 0.21 22.26
CA GLU A 122 11.93 -0.95 22.59
C GLU A 122 11.71 -2.11 21.60
#